data_AF-A0AA42JEX6-F1
#
_entry.id   AF-A0AA42JEX6-F1
#
_cell.length_a   1.000
_cell.length_b   1.000
_cell.length_c   1.000
_cell.angle_alpha   90.00
_cell.angle_beta   90.00
_cell.angle_gamma   90.00
#
_symmetry.space_group_name_H-M   'P 1'
#
loop_
_entity.id
_entity.type
_entity.pdbx_description
1 polymer ?
#
loop_
_entity_poly.entity_id
_entity_poly.type
_entity_poly.pdbx_seq_one_letter_code
_entity_poly.pdbx_strand_id
1 'polypeptide(L)'
;MKKILVIDSIYEKHFSDLQIEKDILHGYDLDLLHVKSLMDIPISLLSQADGIILWGCASSIDFNSKIIDMLEKCKIIVKAAVGFENIDIDYARFKNIPVYNIPDYGT
;
A
#
# COMPACT_ATOMS: atom_id res chain seq x y z
N MET A 1 0.09 7.99 -16.90
CA MET A 1 0.88 6.82 -16.48
C MET A 1 0.22 6.28 -15.21
N LYS A 2 0.14 4.96 -15.02
CA LYS A 2 -0.53 4.40 -13.82
C LYS A 2 0.38 4.55 -12.61
N LYS A 3 -0.14 5.04 -11.48
CA LYS A 3 0.61 5.36 -10.27
C LYS A 3 0.48 4.25 -9.22
N ILE A 4 1.62 3.79 -8.70
CA ILE A 4 1.70 2.79 -7.63
C ILE A 4 2.36 3.45 -6.42
N LEU A 5 1.68 3.40 -5.27
CA LEU A 5 2.26 3.84 -4.01
C LEU A 5 2.87 2.64 -3.30
N VAL A 6 4.15 2.74 -2.94
CA VAL A 6 4.82 1.79 -2.05
C VAL A 6 4.92 2.44 -0.68
N ILE A 7 4.16 1.92 0.28
CA ILE A 7 3.99 2.52 1.60
C ILE A 7 4.71 1.66 2.63
N ASP A 8 5.61 2.30 3.36
CA ASP A 8 6.34 1.71 4.47
C ASP A 8 6.31 2.63 5.69
N SER A 9 6.62 2.10 6.86
CA SER A 9 6.69 2.90 8.07
C SER A 9 8.04 3.61 8.19
N ILE A 10 8.04 4.81 8.80
CA ILE A 10 9.28 5.45 9.27
C ILE A 10 10.00 4.62 10.35
N TYR A 11 9.30 3.70 11.03
CA TYR A 11 9.86 2.90 12.12
C TYR A 11 10.61 1.68 11.61
N GLU A 12 10.08 1.02 10.59
CA GLU A 12 10.65 -0.20 10.02
C GLU A 12 11.65 0.14 8.92
N LYS A 13 11.28 1.05 8.02
CA LYS A 13 12.11 1.57 6.92
C LYS A 13 12.88 0.44 6.24
N HIS A 14 12.14 -0.57 5.77
CA HIS A 14 12.66 -1.82 5.22
C HIS A 14 13.66 -1.58 4.08
N PHE A 15 13.48 -0.52 3.31
CA PHE A 15 14.36 -0.13 2.21
C PHE A 15 14.36 1.38 1.99
N SER A 16 15.45 1.87 1.38
CA SER A 16 15.66 3.28 1.05
C SER A 16 15.29 3.65 -0.39
N ASP A 17 15.11 2.65 -1.25
CA ASP A 17 14.74 2.82 -2.66
C ASP A 17 13.86 1.65 -3.14
N LEU A 18 13.35 1.77 -4.37
CA LEU A 18 12.46 0.80 -5.01
C LEU A 18 13.15 0.09 -6.17
N GLN A 19 14.41 -0.33 -6.02
CA GLN A 19 15.13 -0.93 -7.14
C GLN A 19 14.38 -2.15 -7.72
N ILE A 20 13.96 -3.07 -6.85
CA ILE A 20 13.26 -4.31 -7.26
C ILE A 20 11.93 -3.99 -7.95
N GLU A 21 11.10 -3.15 -7.34
CA GLU A 21 9.80 -2.78 -7.90
C GLU A 21 9.95 -2.02 -9.21
N LYS A 22 10.95 -1.14 -9.35
CA LYS A 22 11.23 -0.42 -10.61
C LYS A 22 11.70 -1.34 -11.72
N ASP A 23 12.44 -2.39 -11.38
CA ASP A 23 12.93 -3.40 -12.32
C ASP A 23 11.82 -4.34 -12.80
N ILE A 24 10.75 -4.51 -12.03
CA ILE A 24 9.62 -5.39 -12.40
C ILE A 24 8.47 -4.59 -13.01
N LEU A 25 8.11 -3.45 -12.42
CA LEU A 25 6.94 -2.64 -12.77
C LEU A 25 7.31 -1.52 -13.75
N HIS A 26 8.02 -1.87 -14.81
CA HIS A 26 8.36 -0.94 -15.88
C HIS A 26 7.09 -0.30 -16.49
N GLY A 27 7.12 1.02 -16.68
CA GLY A 27 6.00 1.78 -17.26
C GLY A 27 4.93 2.24 -16.25
N TYR A 28 5.13 1.95 -14.96
CA TYR A 28 4.37 2.55 -13.87
C TYR A 28 5.14 3.72 -13.25
N ASP A 29 4.40 4.65 -12.65
CA ASP A 29 4.96 5.72 -11.81
C ASP A 29 4.96 5.23 -10.36
N LEU A 30 6.14 5.10 -9.75
CA LEU A 30 6.28 4.52 -8.41
C LEU A 30 6.74 5.58 -7.40
N ASP A 31 5.95 5.76 -6.34
CA ASP A 31 6.29 6.65 -5.21
C ASP A 31 6.55 5.81 -3.95
N LEU A 32 7.75 5.96 -3.36
CA LEU A 32 8.07 5.40 -2.05
C LEU A 32 7.73 6.39 -0.95
N LEU A 33 6.87 5.97 -0.03
CA LEU A 33 6.42 6.78 1.09
C LEU A 33 6.79 6.09 2.41
N HIS A 34 7.67 6.73 3.18
CA HIS A 34 7.90 6.39 4.59
C HIS A 34 7.04 7.29 5.46
N VAL A 35 6.02 6.74 6.09
CA VAL A 35 5.05 7.52 6.88
C VAL A 35 4.94 7.02 8.31
N LYS A 36 4.56 7.92 9.21
CA LYS A 36 4.22 7.53 10.59
C LYS A 36 2.80 6.98 10.64
N SER A 37 1.89 7.59 9.89
CA SER A 37 0.50 7.15 9.74
C SER A 37 0.02 7.36 8.30
N LEU A 38 -0.98 6.59 7.87
CA LEU A 38 -1.62 6.79 6.56
C LEU A 38 -2.30 8.16 6.45
N MET A 39 -2.65 8.78 7.57
CA MET A 39 -3.20 10.15 7.60
C MET A 39 -2.15 11.21 7.23
N ASP A 40 -0.86 10.89 7.26
CA ASP A 40 0.21 11.80 6.83
C ASP A 40 0.35 11.85 5.31
N ILE A 41 -0.28 10.91 4.58
CA ILE A 41 -0.28 10.88 3.13
C ILE A 41 -1.32 11.89 2.62
N PRO A 42 -0.95 12.81 1.70
CA PRO A 42 -1.91 13.72 1.10
C PRO A 42 -3.07 12.96 0.43
N ILE A 43 -4.30 13.40 0.70
CA ILE A 43 -5.52 12.77 0.12
C ILE A 43 -5.46 12.75 -1.41
N SER A 44 -4.94 13.81 -2.03
CA SER A 44 -4.75 13.89 -3.49
C SER A 44 -3.82 12.82 -4.05
N LEU A 45 -2.86 12.35 -3.24
CA LEU A 45 -1.95 11.28 -3.64
C LEU A 45 -2.64 9.91 -3.52
N LEU A 46 -3.35 9.68 -2.41
CA LEU A 46 -4.15 8.47 -2.21
C LEU A 46 -5.24 8.29 -3.27
N SER A 47 -5.95 9.36 -3.63
CA SER A 47 -7.03 9.29 -4.63
C SER A 47 -6.52 9.05 -6.05
N GLN A 48 -5.25 9.37 -6.33
CA GLN A 48 -4.62 9.14 -7.61
C GLN A 48 -3.93 7.77 -7.73
N ALA A 49 -3.80 7.01 -6.64
CA ALA A 49 -3.16 5.71 -6.66
C ALA A 49 -3.99 4.70 -7.46
N ASP A 50 -3.39 4.09 -8.48
CA ASP A 50 -3.98 2.97 -9.23
C ASP A 50 -3.73 1.63 -8.51
N GLY A 51 -2.67 1.55 -7.70
CA GLY A 51 -2.36 0.39 -6.87
C GLY A 51 -1.51 0.74 -5.67
N ILE A 52 -1.55 -0.11 -4.65
CA ILE A 52 -0.78 0.06 -3.41
C ILE A 52 0.02 -1.21 -3.12
N ILE A 53 1.29 -1.04 -2.80
CA ILE A 53 2.13 -2.06 -2.18
C ILE A 53 2.39 -1.61 -0.74
N LEU A 54 1.93 -2.38 0.24
CA LEU A 54 2.03 -2.05 1.65
C LEU A 54 3.06 -2.94 2.34
N TRP A 55 4.14 -2.34 2.82
CA TRP A 55 5.12 -2.99 3.67
C TRP A 55 4.84 -2.75 5.16
N GLY A 56 4.46 -1.53 5.52
CA GLY A 56 4.34 -1.11 6.92
C GLY A 56 3.48 -2.04 7.77
N CYS A 57 4.00 -2.48 8.92
CA CYS A 57 3.28 -3.31 9.91
C CYS A 57 3.01 -2.55 11.22
N ALA A 58 3.47 -1.30 11.33
CA ALA A 58 3.17 -0.43 12.46
C ALA A 58 1.64 -0.25 12.64
N SER A 59 1.18 -0.22 13.88
CA SER A 59 -0.26 -0.10 14.23
C SER A 59 -0.93 1.18 13.73
N SER A 60 -0.15 2.22 13.43
CA SER A 60 -0.60 3.48 12.84
C SER A 60 -0.79 3.42 11.32
N ILE A 61 -0.44 2.29 10.70
CA ILE A 61 -0.60 1.98 9.28
C ILE A 61 -1.74 0.99 9.14
N ASP A 62 -2.96 1.52 9.17
CA ASP A 62 -4.20 0.72 9.17
C ASP A 62 -5.13 1.17 8.03
N PHE A 63 -5.34 0.28 7.06
CA PHE A 63 -6.26 0.47 5.95
C PHE A 63 -7.69 0.13 6.38
N ASN A 64 -8.23 0.95 7.28
CA ASN A 64 -9.65 0.93 7.63
C ASN A 64 -10.52 1.59 6.56
N SER A 65 -11.84 1.53 6.75
CA SER A 65 -12.83 2.07 5.82
C SER A 65 -12.61 3.52 5.43
N LYS A 66 -12.18 4.39 6.36
CA LYS A 66 -11.90 5.80 6.09
C LYS A 66 -10.74 5.99 5.12
N ILE A 67 -9.67 5.20 5.25
CA ILE A 67 -8.54 5.26 4.32
C ILE A 67 -8.94 4.67 2.97
N ILE A 68 -9.63 3.53 2.98
CA ILE A 68 -10.08 2.86 1.75
C ILE A 68 -11.02 3.77 0.94
N ASP A 69 -11.88 4.57 1.59
CA ASP A 69 -12.73 5.56 0.92
C ASP A 69 -11.96 6.62 0.14
N MET A 70 -10.72 6.92 0.54
CA MET A 70 -9.87 7.89 -0.16
C MET A 70 -9.24 7.30 -1.44
N LEU A 71 -9.32 5.98 -1.66
CA LEU A 71 -8.66 5.26 -2.75
C LEU A 71 -9.49 5.25 -4.04
N GLU A 72 -9.87 6.43 -4.54
CA GLU A 72 -10.84 6.59 -5.64
C GLU A 72 -10.51 5.82 -6.92
N LYS A 73 -9.22 5.71 -7.27
CA LYS A 73 -8.74 5.02 -8.49
C LYS A 73 -8.18 3.63 -8.23
N CYS A 74 -7.93 3.28 -6.98
CA CYS A 74 -7.16 2.10 -6.63
C CYS A 74 -7.86 0.83 -7.12
N LYS A 75 -7.09 -0.06 -7.74
CA LYS A 75 -7.57 -1.33 -8.29
C LYS A 75 -7.00 -2.54 -7.57
N ILE A 76 -6.02 -2.35 -6.69
CA ILE A 76 -5.36 -3.45 -5.99
C ILE A 76 -4.58 -2.94 -4.77
N ILE A 77 -4.63 -3.70 -3.68
CA ILE A 77 -3.73 -3.55 -2.54
C ILE A 77 -2.95 -4.85 -2.37
N VAL A 78 -1.62 -4.76 -2.33
CA VAL A 78 -0.72 -5.89 -2.08
C VAL A 78 -0.01 -5.65 -0.75
N LYS A 79 -0.27 -6.48 0.25
CA LYS A 79 0.46 -6.49 1.52
C LYS A 79 1.72 -7.33 1.36
N ALA A 80 2.88 -6.68 1.38
CA ALA A 80 4.20 -7.31 1.31
C ALA A 80 4.60 -7.96 2.65
N ALA A 81 3.74 -8.85 3.16
CA ALA A 81 3.92 -9.61 4.38
C ALA A 81 3.02 -10.85 4.39
N VAL A 82 3.22 -11.74 5.35
CA VAL A 82 2.31 -12.87 5.61
C VAL A 82 1.00 -12.37 6.22
N GLY A 83 1.06 -11.52 7.26
CA GLY A 83 -0.11 -10.94 7.93
C GLY A 83 -0.72 -9.76 7.18
N PHE A 84 -2.04 -9.63 7.23
CA PHE A 84 -2.84 -8.58 6.58
C PHE A 84 -3.93 -8.00 7.50
N GLU A 85 -3.78 -8.17 8.81
CA GLU A 85 -4.75 -7.79 9.84
C GLU A 85 -4.98 -6.27 9.89
N ASN A 86 -4.03 -5.47 9.38
CA ASN A 86 -4.10 -4.02 9.28
C ASN A 86 -4.77 -3.52 8.00
N ILE A 87 -5.56 -4.38 7.34
CA ILE A 87 -6.36 -4.03 6.18
C ILE A 87 -7.77 -4.56 6.41
N ASP A 88 -8.76 -3.67 6.34
CA ASP A 88 -10.18 -4.05 6.33
C ASP A 88 -10.53 -4.66 4.97
N ILE A 89 -10.24 -5.96 4.83
CA ILE A 89 -10.41 -6.71 3.57
C ILE A 89 -11.88 -6.83 3.16
N ASP A 90 -12.81 -6.77 4.11
CA ASP A 90 -14.24 -6.86 3.82
C ASP A 90 -14.74 -5.54 3.23
N TYR A 91 -14.30 -4.41 3.79
CA TYR A 91 -14.60 -3.10 3.21
C TYR A 91 -13.88 -2.88 1.87
N ALA A 92 -12.63 -3.31 1.75
CA ALA A 92 -11.91 -3.28 0.47
C ALA A 92 -12.67 -4.08 -0.61
N ARG A 93 -13.15 -5.28 -0.27
CA ARG A 93 -13.98 -6.11 -1.16
C ARG A 93 -15.29 -5.40 -1.52
N PHE A 94 -15.97 -4.78 -0.56
CA PHE A 94 -17.17 -3.99 -0.81
C PHE A 94 -16.91 -2.85 -1.82
N LYS A 95 -15.73 -2.23 -1.78
CA LYS A 95 -15.28 -1.21 -2.74
C LYS A 95 -14.72 -1.78 -4.05
N ASN A 96 -14.78 -3.10 -4.25
CA ASN A 96 -14.21 -3.82 -5.39
C ASN A 96 -12.69 -3.63 -5.54
N ILE A 97 -11.98 -3.53 -4.41
CA ILE A 97 -10.52 -3.48 -4.34
C ILE A 97 -10.03 -4.83 -3.82
N PRO A 98 -9.47 -5.71 -4.68
CA PRO A 98 -8.87 -6.96 -4.24
C PRO A 98 -7.62 -6.69 -3.39
N VAL A 99 -7.44 -7.52 -2.36
CA VAL A 99 -6.29 -7.49 -1.45
C VAL A 99 -5.55 -8.82 -1.55
N TYR A 100 -4.23 -8.75 -1.74
CA TYR A 100 -3.34 -9.92 -1.79
C TYR A 100 -2.24 -9.77 -0.74
N ASN A 101 -1.78 -10.89 -0.17
CA ASN A 101 -0.61 -10.98 0.70
C ASN A 101 0.44 -11.95 0.10
N ILE A 102 1.62 -12.07 0.74
CA ILE A 102 2.63 -13.08 0.36
C ILE A 102 2.79 -14.08 1.51
N PRO A 103 2.16 -15.27 1.43
CA PRO A 103 2.14 -16.23 2.52
C PRO A 103 3.50 -16.90 2.78
N ASP A 104 4.37 -16.96 1.77
CA ASP A 104 5.70 -17.58 1.86
C ASP A 104 6.81 -16.58 2.24
N TYR A 105 6.44 -15.39 2.74
CA TYR A 105 7.42 -14.36 3.09
C TYR A 105 8.13 -14.70 4.41
N GLY A 106 9.45 -14.90 4.37
CA GLY A 106 10.28 -15.14 5.55
C GLY A 106 10.36 -16.61 6.02
N THR A 107 9.96 -17.55 5.16
CA THR A 107 10.18 -19.01 5.33
C THR A 107 11.54 -19.47 4.84
#